data_AF-A0A4Z0L501-F1
#
_entry.id   AF-A0A4Z0L501-F1
#
_cell.length_a   1.000
_cell.length_b   1.000
_cell.length_c   1.000
_cell.angle_alpha   90.00
_cell.angle_beta   90.00
_cell.angle_gamma   90.00
#
_symmetry.space_group_name_H-M   'P 1'
#
loop_
_entity.id
_entity.type
_entity.pdbx_description
1 polymer ?
#
loop_
_entity_poly.entity_id
_entity_poly.type
_entity_poly.pdbx_seq_one_letter_code
_entity_poly.pdbx_strand_id
1 'polypeptide(L)' 'MFQDNPLLAQLKQQLHSQTPRAEGVVKATEKGFGFLEVDAQKSYFTPPPQLKKVMHGD' A
#
# COMPACT_ATOMS: atom_id res chain seq x y z
N MET A 1 24.68 -11.88 -3.07
CA MET A 1 24.09 -12.53 -1.89
C MET A 1 23.93 -11.46 -0.81
N PHE A 2 22.72 -10.90 -0.68
CA PHE A 2 22.29 -10.02 0.43
C PHE A 2 21.24 -10.72 1.32
N GLN A 3 21.03 -12.02 1.07
CA GLN A 3 20.15 -12.84 1.87
C GLN A 3 20.86 -13.14 3.19
N ASP A 4 20.12 -13.01 4.29
CA ASP A 4 20.54 -13.39 5.65
C ASP A 4 21.53 -12.45 6.38
N ASN A 5 21.59 -11.15 6.02
CA ASN A 5 22.25 -10.16 6.89
C ASN A 5 21.25 -9.60 7.92
N PRO A 6 21.46 -9.84 9.23
CA PRO A 6 20.53 -9.42 10.29
C PRO A 6 20.41 -7.89 10.40
N LEU A 7 21.48 -7.13 10.13
CA LEU A 7 21.44 -5.67 10.16
C LEU A 7 20.62 -5.10 9.01
N LEU A 8 20.68 -5.72 7.83
CA LEU A 8 19.85 -5.33 6.69
C LEU A 8 18.37 -5.66 6.93
N ALA A 9 18.07 -6.77 7.59
CA ALA A 9 16.72 -7.11 8.01
C ALA A 9 16.16 -6.08 9.01
N GLN A 10 16.96 -5.70 10.01
CA GLN A 10 16.61 -4.66 10.98
C GLN A 10 16.38 -3.30 10.31
N LEU A 11 17.28 -2.89 9.42
CA LEU A 11 17.14 -1.64 8.67
C LEU A 11 15.86 -1.64 7.82
N LYS A 12 15.56 -2.75 7.13
CA LYS A 12 14.33 -2.89 6.34
C LYS A 12 13.09 -2.71 7.22
N GLN A 13 13.04 -3.33 8.40
CA GLN A 13 11.93 -3.19 9.34
C GLN A 13 11.77 -1.73 9.80
N GLN A 14 12.86 -1.06 10.16
CA GLN A 14 12.85 0.35 10.57
C GLN A 14 12.36 1.29 9.46
N LEU A 15 12.72 1.03 8.21
CA LEU A 15 12.23 1.83 7.08
C LEU A 15 10.72 1.60 6.83
N HIS A 16 10.25 0.35 6.95
CA HIS A 16 8.83 0.02 6.76
C HIS A 16 7.93 0.60 7.87
N SER A 17 8.44 0.73 9.10
CA SER A 17 7.69 1.33 10.21
C SER A 17 7.59 2.85 10.12
N GLN A 18 8.59 3.51 9.51
CA GLN A 18 8.59 4.96 9.31
C GLN A 18 7.83 5.42 8.06
N THR A 19 7.48 4.48 7.16
CA THR A 19 6.73 4.82 5.95
C THR A 19 5.33 5.33 6.31
N PRO A 20 4.91 6.51 5.83
CA PRO A 20 3.58 7.04 6.11
C PRO A 20 2.47 6.06 5.74
N ARG A 21 1.48 5.92 6.61
CA ARG A 21 0.28 5.10 6.41
C ARG A 21 -0.93 6.01 6.33
N ALA A 22 -1.89 5.63 5.50
CA ALA A 22 -3.18 6.30 5.39
C ALA A 22 -4.27 5.23 5.42
N GLU A 23 -5.35 5.53 6.13
CA GLU A 23 -6.55 4.70 6.23
C GLU A 23 -7.66 5.32 5.39
N GLY A 24 -8.45 4.49 4.72
CA GLY A 24 -9.46 4.95 3.78
C GLY A 24 -10.19 3.77 3.14
N VAL A 25 -11.07 4.07 2.20
CA VAL A 25 -11.89 3.08 1.48
C VAL A 25 -11.35 2.87 0.08
N VAL A 26 -11.20 1.61 -0.32
CA VAL A 26 -10.75 1.21 -1.65
C VAL A 26 -11.89 1.35 -2.65
N LYS A 27 -11.69 2.23 -3.63
CA LYS A 27 -12.51 2.31 -4.84
C LYS A 27 -11.80 1.69 -6.03
N ALA A 28 -12.17 0.46 -6.36
CA ALA A 28 -11.75 -0.18 -7.60
C ALA A 28 -12.42 0.45 -8.82
N THR A 29 -11.72 0.44 -9.96
CA THR A 29 -12.26 0.82 -11.28
C THR A 29 -12.32 -0.39 -12.21
N GLU A 30 -13.13 -0.32 -13.26
CA GLU A 30 -13.26 -1.39 -14.28
C GLU A 30 -11.94 -1.69 -15.02
N LYS A 31 -10.97 -0.76 -14.98
CA LYS A 31 -9.67 -0.87 -15.66
C LYS A 31 -8.63 -1.65 -14.84
N GLY A 32 -9.00 -2.19 -13.68
CA GLY A 32 -8.13 -3.02 -12.84
C GLY A 32 -7.14 -2.25 -11.98
N PHE A 33 -7.20 -0.91 -11.96
CA PHE A 33 -6.56 -0.07 -10.93
C PHE A 33 -7.63 0.61 -10.09
N GLY A 34 -7.24 1.22 -8.97
CA GLY A 34 -8.19 1.84 -8.05
C GLY A 34 -7.59 3.02 -7.30
N PHE A 35 -8.35 3.51 -6.34
CA PHE A 35 -7.94 4.58 -5.44
C PHE A 35 -8.29 4.23 -4.00
N LEU A 36 -7.40 4.56 -3.07
CA LEU A 36 -7.71 4.59 -1.64
C LEU A 36 -8.20 5.99 -1.32
N GLU A 37 -9.49 6.15 -1.07
CA GLU A 37 -10.09 7.42 -0.65
C GLU A 37 -9.97 7.57 0.86
N VAL A 38 -9.19 8.56 1.29
CA VAL A 38 -8.95 8.84 2.71
C VAL A 38 -9.95 9.89 3.20
N ASP A 39 -10.24 10.87 2.36
CA ASP A 39 -11.26 11.89 2.59
C ASP A 39 -11.87 12.35 1.25
N ALA A 40 -12.81 13.29 1.29
CA ALA A 40 -13.52 13.76 0.11
C ALA A 40 -12.64 14.47 -0.94
N GLN A 41 -11.44 14.93 -0.57
CA GLN A 41 -10.52 15.64 -1.46
C GLN A 41 -9.19 14.92 -1.67
N LYS A 42 -8.94 13.84 -0.92
CA LYS A 42 -7.66 13.15 -0.88
C LYS A 42 -7.84 11.67 -1.18
N SER A 43 -7.28 11.28 -2.31
CA SER A 43 -7.23 9.89 -2.75
C SER A 43 -5.82 9.52 -3.22
N TYR A 44 -5.47 8.26 -2.99
CA TYR A 44 -4.18 7.70 -3.38
C TYR A 44 -4.36 6.62 -4.43
N PHE A 45 -3.53 6.66 -5.47
CA PHE A 45 -3.59 5.64 -6.52
C PHE A 45 -3.21 4.25 -5.98
N THR A 46 -4.01 3.25 -6.32
CA THR A 46 -3.79 1.84 -6.00
C THR A 46 -3.53 1.05 -7.29
N PRO A 47 -2.30 0.59 -7.53
CA PRO A 47 -1.96 -0.14 -8.75
C PRO A 47 -2.60 -1.54 -8.80
N PRO A 48 -2.73 -2.14 -10.00
CA PRO A 48 -3.41 -3.42 -10.18
C PRO A 48 -2.93 -4.59 -9.31
N PRO A 49 -1.61 -4.80 -9.07
CA PRO A 49 -1.17 -5.91 -8.21
C PRO A 49 -1.58 -5.74 -6.74
N GLN A 50 -1.80 -4.50 -6.29
CA GLN A 50 -2.23 -4.18 -4.93
C GLN A 50 -3.75 -4.30 -4.81
N LEU A 51 -4.50 -3.92 -5.86
CA LEU A 51 -5.93 -4.16 -5.90
C LEU A 51 -6.31 -5.64 -5.82
N LYS A 52 -5.46 -6.56 -6.29
CA LYS A 52 -5.70 -8.01 -6.12
C LYS A 52 -5.75 -8.46 -4.64
N LYS A 53 -5.32 -7.61 -3.71
CA LYS A 53 -5.25 -7.91 -2.27
C LYS A 53 -6.43 -7.35 -1.48
N VAL A 54 -7.30 -6.58 -2.13
CA VAL A 54 -8.42 -5.85 -1.51
C VAL A 54 -9.65 -5.95 -2.40
N MET A 55 -10.83 -5.75 -1.84
CA MET A 55 -12.09 -5.63 -2.58
C MET A 55 -12.56 -4.17 -2.61
N HIS A 56 -13.45 -3.84 -3.54
CA HIS A 56 -14.09 -2.52 -3.53
C HIS A 56 -14.91 -2.35 -2.25
N GLY A 57 -14.67 -1.30 -1.49
CA GLY A 57 -15.32 -1.02 -0.21
C GLY A 57 -14.54 -1.49 1.03
N ASP A 58 -13.46 -2.25 0.86
CA ASP A 58 -12.48 -2.51 1.94
C ASP A 58 -11.74 -1.22 2.34
#